data_AF-A0A7J2NSR0-F1
#
_entry.id   AF-A0A7J2NSR0-F1
#
_cell.length_a   1.000
_cell.length_b   1.000
_cell.length_c   1.000
_cell.angle_alpha   90.00
_cell.angle_beta   90.00
_cell.angle_gamma   90.00
#
_symmetry.space_group_name_H-M   'P 1'
#
loop_
_entity.id
_entity.type
_entity.pdbx_description
1 polymer ?
#
loop_
_entity_poly.entity_id
_entity_poly.type
_entity_poly.pdbx_seq_one_letter_code
_entity_poly.pdbx_strand_id
1 'polypeptide(L)' 'AGVELNKKGEIMINRDSETNVSGIYAAGDVTDTKFKQAITGVAEGVTAAYNIYNYITSNKYALHHGEQNES' A
#
# COMPACT_ATOMS: atom_id res chain seq x y z
N ALA A 1 -4.52 3.29 -17.38
CA ALA A 1 -4.62 2.23 -16.35
C ALA A 1 -4.55 2.92 -14.99
N GLY A 2 -5.44 2.58 -14.06
CA GLY A 2 -5.53 3.20 -12.74
C GLY A 2 -6.11 2.21 -11.74
N VAL A 3 -6.21 2.63 -10.48
CA VAL A 3 -6.79 1.80 -9.41
C VAL A 3 -8.28 1.55 -9.66
N GLU A 4 -8.76 0.38 -9.27
CA GLU A 4 -10.17 0.04 -9.34
C GLU A 4 -10.99 0.83 -8.30
N LEU A 5 -12.13 1.34 -8.77
CA LEU A 5 -13.08 2.08 -7.94
C LEU A 5 -14.40 1.33 -7.87
N ASN A 6 -15.09 1.44 -6.73
CA ASN A 6 -16.47 1.01 -6.64
C ASN A 6 -17.43 2.03 -7.29
N LYS A 7 -18.74 1.76 -7.28
CA LYS A 7 -19.76 2.64 -7.88
C LYS A 7 -19.84 4.06 -7.27
N LYS A 8 -19.28 4.27 -6.08
CA LYS A 8 -19.23 5.56 -5.39
C LYS A 8 -17.94 6.33 -5.68
N GLY A 9 -17.00 5.75 -6.45
CA GLY A 9 -15.70 6.36 -6.72
C GLY A 9 -14.67 6.16 -5.62
N GLU A 10 -14.90 5.22 -4.70
CA GLU A 10 -13.98 4.87 -3.62
C GLU A 10 -12.97 3.82 -4.11
N ILE A 11 -11.71 3.89 -3.68
CA ILE A 11 -10.66 2.95 -4.04
C ILE A 11 -10.93 1.60 -3.36
N MET A 12 -11.02 0.54 -4.16
CA MET A 12 -11.17 -0.80 -3.61
C MET A 12 -9.84 -1.30 -3.06
N ILE A 13 -9.83 -1.73 -1.80
CA ILE A 13 -8.65 -2.32 -1.14
C ILE A 13 -8.92 -3.73 -0.62
N ASN A 14 -7.87 -4.53 -0.53
CA ASN A 14 -7.92 -5.82 0.17
C ASN A 14 -7.63 -5.64 1.68
N ARG A 15 -7.53 -6.76 2.42
CA ARG A 15 -7.22 -6.74 3.87
C ARG A 15 -5.84 -6.19 4.22
N ASP A 16 -4.95 -6.13 3.24
CA ASP A 16 -3.59 -5.61 3.34
C ASP A 16 -3.51 -4.12 2.97
N SER A 17 -4.66 -3.48 2.75
CA SER A 17 -4.80 -2.10 2.25
C SER A 17 -4.19 -1.88 0.85
N GLU A 18 -3.96 -2.96 0.10
CA GLU A 18 -3.44 -2.93 -1.27
C GLU A 18 -4.57 -2.83 -2.28
N THR A 19 -4.32 -2.09 -3.37
CA THR A 19 -5.25 -1.94 -4.50
C THR A 19 -5.10 -3.10 -5.50
N ASN A 20 -5.83 -3.04 -6.63
CA ASN A 20 -5.61 -3.96 -7.75
C ASN A 20 -4.26 -3.77 -8.47
N VAL A 21 -3.54 -2.67 -8.19
CA VAL A 21 -2.22 -2.40 -8.75
C VAL A 21 -1.17 -2.73 -7.68
N SER A 22 -0.33 -3.72 -7.96
CA SER A 22 0.69 -4.18 -7.01
C SER A 22 1.64 -3.04 -6.60
N GLY A 23 1.89 -2.93 -5.30
CA GLY A 23 2.73 -1.87 -4.74
C GLY A 23 2.01 -0.52 -4.56
N ILE A 24 0.73 -0.41 -4.92
CA ILE A 24 -0.12 0.77 -4.65
C ILE A 24 -1.13 0.42 -3.55
N TYR A 25 -1.17 1.28 -2.53
CA TYR A 25 -1.99 1.13 -1.34
C TYR A 25 -2.86 2.38 -1.12
N ALA A 26 -3.97 2.22 -0.39
CA ALA A 26 -4.85 3.32 0.00
C ALA A 26 -5.40 3.11 1.42
N ALA A 27 -5.70 4.20 2.11
CA ALA A 27 -6.21 4.17 3.48
C ALA A 27 -7.09 5.39 3.77
N GLY A 28 -8.04 5.25 4.69
CA GLY A 28 -8.92 6.33 5.15
C GLY A 28 -10.15 6.52 4.28
N ASP A 29 -10.73 7.71 4.31
CA ASP A 29 -12.05 7.95 3.71
C ASP A 29 -12.12 7.69 2.20
N VAL A 30 -10.98 7.69 1.51
CA VAL A 30 -10.87 7.39 0.07
C VAL A 30 -11.13 5.92 -0.28
N THR A 31 -11.03 5.00 0.68
CA THR A 31 -11.17 3.54 0.44
C THR A 31 -12.63 3.10 0.40
N ASP A 32 -12.92 1.85 0.03
CA ASP A 32 -14.27 1.30 0.03
C ASP A 32 -14.76 0.78 1.40
N THR A 33 -13.98 1.00 2.46
CA THR A 33 -14.36 0.63 3.82
C THR A 33 -15.62 1.37 4.27
N LYS A 34 -16.65 0.61 4.62
CA LYS A 34 -17.96 1.16 4.98
C LYS A 34 -17.96 2.00 6.26
N PHE A 35 -17.12 1.66 7.24
CA PHE A 35 -17.12 2.32 8.55
C PHE A 35 -16.10 3.46 8.58
N LYS A 36 -16.54 4.67 8.21
CA LYS A 36 -15.71 5.87 8.07
C LYS A 36 -15.47 6.55 9.42
N GLN A 37 -14.57 6.02 10.23
CA GLN A 37 -14.13 6.62 11.48
C GLN A 37 -12.63 6.89 11.43
N ALA A 38 -12.17 7.92 12.16
CA ALA A 38 -10.75 8.27 12.23
C ALA A 38 -9.88 7.05 12.59
N ILE A 39 -10.30 6.26 13.58
CA ILE A 39 -9.54 5.06 13.99
C ILE A 39 -9.50 3.96 12.92
N THR A 40 -10.54 3.87 12.08
CA THR A 40 -10.57 2.91 10.95
C THR A 40 -9.56 3.31 9.90
N GLY A 41 -9.52 4.58 9.50
CA GLY A 41 -8.52 5.09 8.57
C GLY A 41 -7.09 4.96 9.11
N VAL A 42 -6.87 5.18 10.41
CA VAL A 42 -5.57 4.96 11.06
C VAL A 42 -5.17 3.48 10.99
N ALA A 43 -6.08 2.56 11.28
CA ALA A 43 -5.80 1.12 11.21
C ALA A 43 -5.40 0.69 9.78
N GLU A 44 -6.12 1.16 8.76
CA GLU A 44 -5.76 0.94 7.35
C GLU A 44 -4.39 1.54 7.02
N GLY A 45 -4.09 2.75 7.50
CA GLY A 45 -2.80 3.39 7.28
C GLY A 45 -1.63 2.61 7.89
N VAL A 46 -1.81 2.05 9.08
CA VAL A 46 -0.81 1.19 9.75
C VAL A 46 -0.62 -0.11 8.97
N THR A 47 -1.71 -0.74 8.54
CA THR A 47 -1.67 -1.96 7.71
C THR A 47 -0.97 -1.71 6.38
N ALA A 48 -1.32 -0.62 5.68
CA ALA A 48 -0.67 -0.21 4.44
C ALA A 48 0.84 -0.01 4.65
N ALA A 49 1.25 0.74 5.68
CA ALA A 49 2.66 0.99 5.95
C ALA A 49 3.45 -0.30 6.23
N TYR A 50 2.89 -1.22 7.01
CA TYR A 50 3.50 -2.53 7.29
C TYR A 50 3.67 -3.35 6.00
N ASN A 51 2.65 -3.41 5.15
CA ASN A 51 2.69 -4.17 3.91
C ASN A 51 3.56 -3.52 2.84
N ILE A 52 3.60 -2.18 2.75
CA ILE A 52 4.56 -1.45 1.91
C ILE A 52 5.99 -1.78 2.33
N TYR A 53 6.28 -1.78 3.63
CA TYR A 53 7.60 -2.16 4.13
C TYR A 53 7.96 -3.58 3.70
N ASN A 54 7.06 -4.55 3.88
CA ASN A 54 7.29 -5.92 3.44
C ASN A 54 7.44 -6.03 1.92
N TYR A 55 6.65 -5.27 1.14
CA TYR A 55 6.74 -5.24 -0.31
C TYR A 55 8.11 -4.76 -0.77
N ILE A 56 8.60 -3.63 -0.22
CA ILE A 56 9.90 -3.06 -0.57
C ILE A 56 11.06 -3.92 -0.07
N THR A 57 10.95 -4.52 1.12
CA THR A 57 12.05 -5.30 1.71
C THR A 57 12.13 -6.73 1.20
N SER A 58 10.98 -7.35 0.90
CA SER A 58 10.92 -8.68 0.27
C SER A 58 11.31 -8.60 -1.21
N ASN A 59 10.95 -7.50 -1.88
CA ASN A 59 11.48 -7.13 -3.19
C ASN A 59 12.83 -6.42 -3.01
N LYS A 60 13.80 -7.11 -2.37
CA LYS A 60 15.17 -6.63 -2.06
C LYS A 60 15.61 -5.53 -3.02
N TYR A 61 15.80 -4.30 -2.55
CA TYR A 61 16.72 -3.31 -3.14
C TYR A 61 17.06 -3.59 -4.61
N ALA A 62 16.06 -3.50 -5.50
CA ALA A 62 16.33 -3.71 -6.89
C ALA A 62 17.25 -2.57 -7.34
N LEU A 63 18.53 -2.93 -7.44
CA LEU A 63 19.60 -2.31 -8.22
C LEU A 63 20.44 -1.23 -7.50
N HIS A 64 21.63 -1.64 -7.00
CA HIS A 64 22.84 -0.83 -6.73
C HIS A 64 22.91 0.11 -5.51
N HIS A 65 23.59 -0.35 -4.45
CA HIS A 65 24.74 0.41 -3.92
C HIS A 65 25.99 -0.39 -4.26
N GLY A 66 26.95 0.24 -4.92
CA GLY A 66 28.20 -0.37 -5.33
C GLY A 66 29.11 -0.63 -4.14
N GLU A 67 29.51 -1.88 -3.99
CA GLU A 67 30.82 -2.24 -3.44
C GLU A 67 31.48 -3.18 -4.46
N GLN A 68 32.09 -2.57 -5.47
CA GLN A 68 33.31 -3.10 -6.04
C GLN A 68 34.45 -2.19 -5.56
N ASN A 69 35.47 -2.84 -5.00
CA ASN A 69 36.82 -2.36 -4.69
C ASN A 69 37.02 -1.58 -3.39
N GLU A 70 37.53 -2.26 -2.37
CA GLU A 70 38.81 -1.88 -1.74
C GLU A 70 39.54 -3.13 -1.18
N SER A 71 40.72 -3.38 -1.77
CA SER A 71 41.82 -4.33 -1.49
C SER A 71 41.52 -5.80 -1.16
#